data_AF-A0A934AJC8-F1
#
_entry.id   AF-A0A934AJC8-F1
#
_cell.length_a   1.000
_cell.length_b   1.000
_cell.length_c   1.000
_cell.angle_alpha   90.00
_cell.angle_beta   90.00
_cell.angle_gamma   90.00
#
_symmetry.space_group_name_H-M   'P 1'
#
loop_
_entity.id
_entity.type
_entity.pdbx_description
1 polymer ?
#
loop_
_entity_poly.entity_id
_entity_poly.type
_entity_poly.pdbx_seq_one_letter_code
_entity_poly.pdbx_strand_id
1 'polypeptide(L)'
;MGKDDLIGGALWEFYSKKVSERMDSPRHRGEITEAEAASLGGRLVVADHGAEACGDAVRLYWVVDPAGVIKAAKFKSFGCGTAIASSDMMAELCVGRTVDEASKITNLDVEKALRDSPEVPAVPPQKMHCSVMAYDVIKKAVSLYKGVDLASLETETIVCECGRVSLGTIKDAIRLNDLKSVEDVTHYTKAGGFCKSCVAPGGHEKRRYYLVDILRDTRAEMAKEKMRAGSTSDDFASMTLVRKMKAVEKVLDEAVRGMLAADGGDVELVDLKDTPEGVEIYISYHGACRGCPSAGAGTLASIEGVLRRKLSHPIKVVPV
;
A
#
# COMPACT_ATOMS: atom_id res chain seq x y z
N MET A 1 1.22 -29.48 0.62
CA MET A 1 -0.11 -29.81 0.06
C MET A 1 -0.16 -31.32 -0.08
N GLY A 2 -1.05 -31.94 0.69
CA GLY A 2 -1.13 -33.39 0.85
C GLY A 2 -1.69 -34.06 -0.39
N LYS A 3 -1.32 -35.33 -0.56
CA LYS A 3 -1.69 -36.19 -1.70
C LYS A 3 -3.21 -36.41 -1.83
N ASP A 4 -3.97 -36.05 -0.79
CA ASP A 4 -5.42 -36.24 -0.69
C ASP A 4 -6.23 -35.13 -1.38
N ASP A 5 -5.62 -33.98 -1.72
CA ASP A 5 -6.26 -32.93 -2.55
C ASP A 5 -6.25 -33.28 -4.06
N LEU A 6 -5.62 -34.39 -4.46
CA LEU A 6 -5.47 -34.79 -5.87
C LEU A 6 -6.65 -35.62 -6.41
N ILE A 7 -7.62 -36.00 -5.57
CA ILE A 7 -8.75 -36.88 -5.95
C ILE A 7 -10.11 -36.24 -5.59
N GLY A 8 -10.21 -34.91 -5.65
CA GLY A 8 -11.44 -34.18 -5.31
C GLY A 8 -11.67 -32.99 -6.24
N GLY A 9 -12.24 -33.26 -7.41
CA GLY A 9 -12.61 -32.27 -8.44
C GLY A 9 -11.66 -32.30 -9.65
N ALA A 10 -12.22 -32.41 -10.86
CA ALA A 10 -11.40 -32.27 -12.05
C ALA A 10 -10.78 -30.85 -12.06
N LEU A 11 -9.52 -30.69 -12.49
CA LEU A 11 -8.86 -29.36 -12.62
C LEU A 11 -9.75 -28.33 -13.35
N TRP A 12 -10.62 -28.83 -14.22
CA TRP A 12 -11.63 -28.11 -15.00
C TRP A 12 -12.75 -27.47 -14.17
N GLU A 13 -13.05 -27.98 -12.97
CA GLU A 13 -14.08 -27.45 -12.07
C GLU A 13 -13.66 -26.14 -11.38
N PHE A 14 -12.36 -25.84 -11.38
CA PHE A 14 -11.81 -24.58 -10.84
C PHE A 14 -11.77 -23.45 -11.88
N TYR A 15 -12.20 -23.73 -13.12
CA TYR A 15 -12.41 -22.71 -14.13
C TYR A 15 -13.88 -22.37 -14.22
N SER A 16 -14.16 -21.08 -14.32
CA SER A 16 -15.50 -20.62 -14.70
C SER A 16 -15.89 -21.15 -16.08
N LYS A 17 -17.19 -21.31 -16.32
CA LYS A 17 -17.75 -21.66 -17.62
C LYS A 17 -17.35 -20.66 -18.68
N LYS A 18 -17.38 -19.36 -18.37
CA LYS A 18 -16.93 -18.30 -19.28
C LYS A 18 -15.47 -18.50 -19.71
N VAL A 19 -14.58 -18.89 -18.79
CA VAL A 19 -13.20 -19.17 -19.18
C VAL A 19 -13.14 -20.34 -20.15
N SER A 20 -13.79 -21.47 -19.83
CA SER A 20 -13.82 -22.65 -20.70
C SER A 20 -14.36 -22.34 -22.09
N GLU A 21 -15.50 -21.63 -22.18
CA GLU A 21 -16.09 -21.19 -23.46
C GLU A 21 -15.13 -20.34 -24.30
N ARG A 22 -14.37 -19.46 -23.65
CA ARG A 22 -13.40 -18.57 -24.32
C ARG A 22 -12.12 -19.32 -24.70
N MET A 23 -11.76 -20.38 -23.98
CA MET A 23 -10.67 -21.27 -24.39
C MET A 23 -11.03 -21.99 -25.68
N ASP A 24 -12.24 -22.57 -25.73
CA ASP A 24 -12.70 -23.43 -26.83
C ASP A 24 -13.12 -22.63 -28.07
N SER A 25 -13.73 -21.46 -27.87
CA SER A 25 -14.29 -20.63 -28.96
C SER A 25 -14.08 -19.14 -28.70
N PRO A 26 -12.83 -18.64 -28.78
CA PRO A 26 -12.53 -17.22 -28.60
C PRO A 26 -13.15 -16.39 -29.75
N ARG A 27 -13.72 -15.24 -29.40
CA ARG A 27 -14.54 -14.42 -30.31
C ARG A 27 -13.72 -13.39 -31.10
N HIS A 28 -12.58 -12.97 -30.55
CA HIS A 28 -11.72 -11.91 -31.07
C HIS A 28 -10.36 -12.45 -31.56
N ARG A 29 -10.23 -13.76 -31.73
CA ARG A 29 -9.01 -14.36 -32.27
C ARG A 29 -8.83 -13.96 -33.74
N GLY A 30 -7.63 -13.52 -34.10
CA GLY A 30 -7.26 -13.22 -35.48
C GLY A 30 -6.27 -12.08 -35.60
N GLU A 31 -6.13 -11.57 -36.81
CA GLU A 31 -5.35 -10.37 -37.13
C GLU A 31 -6.23 -9.32 -37.79
N ILE A 32 -5.72 -8.10 -37.80
CA ILE A 32 -6.28 -6.98 -38.55
C ILE A 32 -5.17 -6.44 -39.44
N THR A 33 -5.45 -6.36 -40.73
CA THR A 33 -4.56 -5.79 -41.74
C THR A 33 -4.71 -4.27 -41.83
N GLU A 34 -3.72 -3.58 -42.41
CA GLU A 34 -3.81 -2.14 -42.66
C GLU A 34 -5.02 -1.76 -43.53
N ALA A 35 -5.37 -2.61 -44.51
CA ALA A 35 -6.53 -2.39 -45.37
C ALA A 35 -7.86 -2.49 -44.61
N GLU A 36 -7.98 -3.43 -43.68
CA GLU A 36 -9.16 -3.55 -42.80
C GLU A 36 -9.22 -2.41 -41.78
N ALA A 37 -8.09 -1.96 -41.24
CA ALA A 37 -8.06 -0.80 -40.35
C ALA A 37 -8.52 0.47 -41.09
N ALA A 38 -8.04 0.66 -42.33
CA ALA A 38 -8.45 1.76 -43.18
C ALA A 38 -9.95 1.71 -43.53
N SER A 39 -10.52 0.53 -43.81
CA SER A 39 -11.96 0.39 -44.10
C SER A 39 -12.84 0.68 -42.88
N LEU A 40 -12.32 0.43 -41.67
CA LEU A 40 -12.94 0.82 -40.40
C LEU A 40 -12.70 2.29 -40.03
N GLY A 41 -11.98 3.05 -40.87
CA GLY A 41 -11.71 4.47 -40.67
C GLY A 41 -10.76 4.77 -39.50
N GLY A 42 -9.89 3.83 -39.15
CA GLY A 42 -8.99 3.98 -38.01
C GLY A 42 -7.54 3.62 -38.31
N ARG A 43 -6.65 3.97 -37.38
CA ARG A 43 -5.24 3.59 -37.40
C ARG A 43 -5.06 2.21 -36.77
N LEU A 44 -4.29 1.36 -37.42
CA LEU A 44 -3.86 0.08 -36.85
C LEU A 44 -2.79 0.30 -35.78
N VAL A 45 -2.94 -0.35 -34.63
CA VAL A 45 -1.92 -0.46 -33.59
C VAL A 45 -1.68 -1.94 -33.33
N VAL A 46 -0.43 -2.37 -33.45
CA VAL A 46 -0.02 -3.76 -33.20
C VAL A 46 0.97 -3.78 -32.06
N ALA A 47 0.64 -4.50 -30.98
CA ALA A 47 1.47 -4.61 -29.79
C ALA A 47 1.75 -6.07 -29.45
N ASP A 48 3.03 -6.37 -29.18
CA ASP A 48 3.49 -7.68 -28.76
C ASP A 48 3.92 -7.65 -27.29
N HIS A 49 3.58 -8.71 -26.56
CA HIS A 49 4.06 -8.93 -25.20
C HIS A 49 4.21 -10.44 -24.93
N GLY A 50 5.19 -10.82 -24.12
CA GLY A 50 5.41 -12.21 -23.74
C GLY A 50 5.93 -12.34 -22.31
N ALA A 51 5.46 -13.36 -21.61
CA ALA A 51 5.86 -13.68 -20.25
C ALA A 51 6.97 -14.76 -20.28
N GLU A 52 8.22 -14.33 -20.10
CA GLU A 52 9.40 -15.22 -20.15
C GLU A 52 9.30 -16.41 -19.16
N ALA A 53 8.64 -16.20 -18.02
CA ALA A 53 8.53 -17.21 -16.97
C ALA A 53 7.73 -18.46 -17.38
N CYS A 54 6.71 -18.30 -18.23
CA CYS A 54 5.85 -19.40 -18.70
C CYS A 54 5.90 -19.65 -20.20
N GLY A 55 6.54 -18.76 -20.97
CA GLY A 55 6.65 -18.86 -22.43
C GLY A 55 5.38 -18.44 -23.20
N ASP A 56 4.36 -17.95 -22.50
CA ASP A 56 3.14 -17.43 -23.13
C ASP A 56 3.41 -16.06 -23.78
N ALA A 57 2.78 -15.82 -24.93
CA ALA A 57 2.88 -14.57 -25.69
C ALA A 57 1.53 -14.16 -26.29
N VAL A 58 1.35 -12.87 -26.46
CA VAL A 58 0.16 -12.26 -27.06
C VAL A 58 0.55 -11.11 -27.97
N ARG A 59 -0.11 -11.07 -29.13
CA ARG A 59 -0.13 -9.95 -30.05
C ARG A 59 -1.53 -9.36 -30.08
N LEU A 60 -1.66 -8.09 -29.72
CA LEU A 60 -2.90 -7.33 -29.74
C LEU A 60 -2.94 -6.44 -30.99
N TYR A 61 -4.09 -6.42 -31.66
CA TYR A 61 -4.39 -5.54 -32.78
C TYR A 61 -5.55 -4.63 -32.37
N TRP A 62 -5.36 -3.31 -32.45
CA TRP A 62 -6.42 -2.33 -32.30
C TRP A 62 -6.61 -1.54 -33.59
N VAL A 63 -7.86 -1.20 -33.89
CA VAL A 63 -8.19 -0.14 -34.84
C VAL A 63 -8.74 1.02 -34.05
N VAL A 64 -8.01 2.14 -34.05
CA VAL A 64 -8.37 3.33 -33.28
C VAL A 64 -8.79 4.43 -34.23
N ASP A 65 -10.01 4.94 -34.08
CA ASP A 65 -10.52 6.03 -34.91
C ASP A 65 -9.86 7.39 -34.57
N PRO A 66 -10.11 8.45 -35.37
CA PRO A 66 -9.56 9.78 -35.10
C PRO A 66 -10.03 10.41 -33.78
N ALA A 67 -11.15 9.95 -33.21
CA ALA A 67 -11.64 10.39 -31.90
C ALA A 67 -10.95 9.65 -30.74
N GLY A 68 -10.07 8.69 -31.04
CA GLY A 68 -9.34 7.91 -30.05
C GLY A 68 -10.13 6.70 -29.53
N VAL A 69 -11.22 6.30 -30.18
CA VAL A 69 -12.06 5.15 -29.81
C VAL A 69 -11.58 3.88 -30.53
N ILE A 70 -11.45 2.79 -29.78
CA ILE A 70 -11.08 1.47 -30.29
C ILE A 70 -12.30 0.84 -30.98
N LYS A 71 -12.33 0.85 -32.31
CA LYS A 71 -13.42 0.32 -33.14
C LYS A 71 -13.42 -1.20 -33.23
N ALA A 72 -12.23 -1.79 -33.23
CA ALA A 72 -12.04 -3.22 -33.28
C ALA A 72 -10.79 -3.61 -32.49
N ALA A 73 -10.86 -4.74 -31.82
CA ALA A 73 -9.73 -5.38 -31.16
C ALA A 73 -9.70 -6.86 -31.53
N LYS A 74 -8.54 -7.35 -31.97
CA LYS A 74 -8.28 -8.77 -32.19
C LYS A 74 -6.97 -9.17 -31.55
N PHE A 75 -6.74 -10.47 -31.39
CA PHE A 75 -5.49 -10.97 -30.85
C PHE A 75 -5.01 -12.25 -31.52
N LYS A 76 -3.69 -12.46 -31.51
CA LYS A 76 -3.07 -13.78 -31.60
C LYS A 76 -2.41 -14.08 -30.26
N SER A 77 -2.55 -15.29 -29.76
CA SER A 77 -1.85 -15.72 -28.55
C SER A 77 -1.24 -17.10 -28.77
N PHE A 78 -0.02 -17.25 -28.26
CA PHE A 78 0.65 -18.52 -28.10
C PHE A 78 0.75 -18.77 -26.60
N GLY A 79 0.22 -19.87 -26.10
CA GLY A 79 0.26 -20.15 -24.67
C GLY A 79 -0.84 -21.07 -24.19
N CYS A 80 -1.03 -21.12 -22.88
CA CYS A 80 -2.05 -21.97 -22.28
C CYS A 80 -3.48 -21.47 -22.57
N GLY A 81 -4.48 -22.34 -22.41
CA GLY A 81 -5.89 -21.98 -22.65
C GLY A 81 -6.36 -20.76 -21.84
N THR A 82 -5.82 -20.57 -20.63
CA THR A 82 -6.13 -19.39 -19.81
C THR A 82 -5.58 -18.08 -20.41
N ALA A 83 -4.42 -18.13 -21.07
CA ALA A 83 -3.88 -16.98 -21.81
C ALA A 83 -4.77 -16.63 -23.02
N ILE A 84 -5.31 -17.64 -23.71
CA ILE A 84 -6.29 -17.44 -24.79
C ILE A 84 -7.57 -16.80 -24.25
N ALA A 85 -8.16 -17.34 -23.19
CA ALA A 85 -9.39 -16.81 -22.61
C ALA A 85 -9.22 -15.38 -22.07
N SER A 86 -8.09 -15.12 -21.40
CA SER A 86 -7.77 -13.78 -20.88
C SER A 86 -7.56 -12.77 -22.01
N SER A 87 -6.87 -13.16 -23.09
CA SER A 87 -6.64 -12.31 -24.25
C SER A 87 -7.94 -12.02 -25.02
N ASP A 88 -8.84 -13.00 -25.12
CA ASP A 88 -10.14 -12.81 -25.76
C ASP A 88 -11.03 -11.85 -24.98
N MET A 89 -11.09 -12.02 -23.66
CA MET A 89 -11.83 -11.10 -22.78
C MET A 89 -11.21 -9.69 -22.80
N MET A 90 -9.88 -9.61 -22.78
CA MET A 90 -9.16 -8.33 -22.89
C MET A 90 -9.54 -7.59 -24.18
N ALA A 91 -9.52 -8.27 -25.32
CA ALA A 91 -9.91 -7.66 -26.59
C ALA A 91 -11.36 -7.15 -26.52
N GLU A 92 -12.29 -7.96 -26.01
CA GLU A 92 -13.69 -7.57 -25.83
C GLU A 92 -13.84 -6.32 -24.96
N LEU A 93 -13.15 -6.26 -23.82
CA LEU A 93 -13.19 -5.12 -22.90
C LEU A 93 -12.59 -3.85 -23.51
N CYS A 94 -11.77 -3.93 -24.57
CA CYS A 94 -11.20 -2.76 -25.22
C CYS A 94 -12.14 -2.17 -26.27
N VAL A 95 -12.97 -2.98 -26.94
CA VAL A 95 -13.83 -2.51 -28.03
C VAL A 95 -14.83 -1.47 -27.52
N GLY A 96 -14.96 -0.36 -28.23
CA GLY A 96 -15.87 0.74 -27.93
C GLY A 96 -15.36 1.72 -26.88
N ARG A 97 -14.22 1.46 -26.23
CA ARG A 97 -13.58 2.38 -25.29
C ARG A 97 -12.60 3.30 -25.98
N THR A 98 -12.35 4.47 -25.38
CA THR A 98 -11.21 5.30 -25.75
C THR A 98 -9.90 4.62 -25.34
N VAL A 99 -8.78 4.98 -25.99
CA VAL A 99 -7.45 4.50 -25.59
C VAL A 99 -7.13 4.84 -24.13
N ASP A 100 -7.61 5.98 -23.64
CA ASP A 100 -7.44 6.39 -22.25
C ASP A 100 -8.23 5.53 -21.27
N GLU A 101 -9.47 5.17 -21.60
CA GLU A 101 -10.25 4.24 -20.81
C GLU A 101 -9.67 2.83 -20.86
N ALA A 102 -9.23 2.38 -22.03
CA ALA A 102 -8.55 1.08 -22.17
C ALA A 102 -7.28 1.02 -21.31
N SER A 103 -6.54 2.13 -21.20
CA SER A 103 -5.34 2.20 -20.36
C SER A 103 -5.61 1.99 -18.86
N LYS A 104 -6.87 2.10 -18.42
CA LYS A 104 -7.29 1.89 -17.02
C LYS A 104 -7.74 0.46 -16.76
N ILE A 105 -7.93 -0.37 -17.80
CA ILE A 105 -8.26 -1.78 -17.63
C ILE A 105 -7.10 -2.46 -16.90
N THR A 106 -7.41 -3.16 -15.82
CA THR A 106 -6.46 -3.95 -15.03
C THR A 106 -6.59 -5.44 -15.35
N ASN A 107 -5.59 -6.22 -14.95
CA ASN A 107 -5.67 -7.68 -15.00
C ASN A 107 -6.84 -8.23 -14.16
N LEU A 108 -7.16 -7.56 -13.04
CA LEU A 108 -8.30 -7.91 -12.20
C LEU A 108 -9.64 -7.64 -12.90
N ASP A 109 -9.73 -6.63 -13.77
CA ASP A 109 -10.96 -6.38 -14.54
C ASP A 109 -11.19 -7.49 -15.57
N VAL A 110 -10.14 -7.96 -16.23
CA VAL A 110 -10.18 -9.11 -17.14
C VAL A 110 -10.62 -10.36 -16.40
N GLU A 111 -10.02 -10.65 -15.24
CA GLU A 111 -10.36 -11.82 -14.45
C GLU A 111 -11.79 -11.75 -13.91
N LYS A 112 -12.24 -10.60 -13.39
CA LYS A 112 -13.62 -10.39 -12.92
C LYS A 112 -14.64 -10.58 -14.05
N ALA A 113 -14.36 -10.07 -15.25
CA ALA A 113 -15.25 -10.22 -16.41
C ALA A 113 -15.44 -11.70 -16.82
N LEU A 114 -14.42 -12.52 -16.53
CA LEU A 114 -14.43 -13.96 -16.74
C LEU A 114 -15.11 -14.76 -15.62
N ARG A 115 -15.49 -14.17 -14.48
CA ARG A 115 -16.15 -14.92 -13.39
C ARG A 115 -17.59 -15.30 -13.74
N ASP A 116 -18.01 -16.48 -13.29
CA ASP A 116 -19.43 -16.89 -13.33
C ASP A 116 -20.24 -16.21 -12.21
N SER A 117 -19.65 -16.05 -11.03
CA SER A 117 -20.21 -15.30 -9.90
C SER A 117 -19.19 -14.32 -9.32
N PRO A 118 -19.61 -13.18 -8.73
CA PRO A 118 -18.68 -12.15 -8.25
C PRO A 118 -17.69 -12.65 -7.19
N GLU A 119 -18.07 -13.63 -6.38
CA GLU A 119 -17.31 -14.10 -5.22
C GLU A 119 -16.29 -15.19 -5.57
N VAL A 120 -16.48 -15.88 -6.70
CA VAL A 120 -15.66 -17.05 -7.09
C VAL A 120 -14.68 -16.62 -8.19
N PRO A 121 -13.35 -16.78 -7.97
CA PRO A 121 -12.36 -16.48 -9.01
C PRO A 121 -12.62 -17.28 -10.29
N ALA A 122 -12.36 -16.65 -11.45
CA ALA A 122 -12.61 -17.24 -12.75
C ALA A 122 -11.63 -18.36 -13.10
N VAL A 123 -10.45 -18.32 -12.48
CA VAL A 123 -9.31 -19.21 -12.72
C VAL A 123 -8.65 -19.56 -11.39
N PRO A 124 -7.93 -20.70 -11.31
CA PRO A 124 -7.11 -21.04 -10.16
C PRO A 124 -6.04 -19.97 -9.87
N PRO A 125 -5.64 -19.75 -8.60
CA PRO A 125 -4.68 -18.72 -8.22
C PRO A 125 -3.34 -18.76 -8.99
N GLN A 126 -2.88 -19.95 -9.38
CA GLN A 126 -1.64 -20.15 -10.13
C GLN A 126 -1.72 -19.63 -11.58
N LYS A 127 -2.93 -19.47 -12.12
CA LYS A 127 -3.19 -19.04 -13.50
C LYS A 127 -3.52 -17.55 -13.63
N MET A 128 -3.49 -16.80 -12.52
CA MET A 128 -3.72 -15.36 -12.51
C MET A 128 -2.74 -14.57 -13.40
N HIS A 129 -1.51 -15.06 -13.61
CA HIS A 129 -0.52 -14.38 -14.45
C HIS A 129 -0.97 -14.19 -15.92
N CYS A 130 -1.86 -15.05 -16.43
CA CYS A 130 -2.43 -14.91 -17.78
C CYS A 130 -3.25 -13.62 -17.93
N SER A 131 -3.89 -13.15 -16.85
CA SER A 131 -4.58 -11.85 -16.84
C SER A 131 -3.61 -10.68 -16.77
N VAL A 132 -2.42 -10.86 -16.18
CA VAL A 132 -1.36 -9.84 -16.12
C VAL A 132 -0.79 -9.60 -17.51
N MET A 133 -0.56 -10.67 -18.29
CA MET A 133 -0.11 -10.57 -19.67
C MET A 133 -1.08 -9.73 -20.54
N ALA A 134 -2.39 -9.90 -20.34
CA ALA A 134 -3.42 -9.11 -21.00
C ALA A 134 -3.34 -7.61 -20.63
N TYR A 135 -3.05 -7.30 -19.38
CA TYR A 135 -2.82 -5.93 -18.94
C TYR A 135 -1.57 -5.30 -19.58
N ASP A 136 -0.45 -6.02 -19.59
CA ASP A 136 0.83 -5.50 -20.07
C ASP A 136 0.80 -5.21 -21.58
N VAL A 137 0.11 -6.05 -22.37
CA VAL A 137 -0.06 -5.79 -23.82
C VAL A 137 -0.97 -4.58 -24.09
N ILE A 138 -1.98 -4.31 -23.26
CA ILE A 138 -2.78 -3.07 -23.33
C ILE A 138 -1.87 -1.87 -23.11
N LYS A 139 -1.03 -1.89 -22.06
CA LYS A 139 -0.09 -0.78 -21.78
C LYS A 139 0.88 -0.55 -22.93
N LYS A 140 1.37 -1.63 -23.53
CA LYS A 140 2.22 -1.54 -24.74
C LYS A 140 1.47 -0.92 -25.91
N ALA A 141 0.22 -1.32 -26.18
CA ALA A 141 -0.60 -0.74 -27.24
C ALA A 141 -0.87 0.75 -27.01
N VAL A 142 -1.16 1.17 -25.77
CA VAL A 142 -1.34 2.57 -25.38
C VAL A 142 -0.06 3.37 -25.62
N SER A 143 1.10 2.84 -25.20
CA SER A 143 2.42 3.45 -25.43
C SER A 143 2.70 3.67 -26.92
N LEU A 144 2.45 2.65 -27.75
CA LEU A 144 2.62 2.73 -29.21
C LEU A 144 1.63 3.73 -29.84
N TYR A 145 0.38 3.77 -29.36
CA TYR A 145 -0.60 4.72 -29.85
C TYR A 145 -0.20 6.17 -29.52
N LYS A 146 0.18 6.44 -28.26
CA LYS A 146 0.50 7.79 -27.80
C LYS A 146 1.92 8.25 -28.17
N GLY A 147 2.78 7.34 -28.61
CA GLY A 147 4.19 7.65 -28.88
C GLY A 147 4.98 7.98 -27.61
N VAL A 148 4.61 7.37 -26.48
CA VAL A 148 5.27 7.57 -25.18
C VAL A 148 6.04 6.33 -24.78
N ASP A 149 7.15 6.50 -24.04
CA ASP A 149 7.91 5.36 -23.53
C ASP A 149 7.09 4.57 -22.50
N LEU A 150 7.13 3.24 -22.58
CA LEU A 150 6.40 2.36 -21.65
C LEU A 150 6.88 2.57 -20.21
N ALA A 151 8.18 2.81 -20.00
CA ALA A 151 8.74 3.07 -18.68
C ALA A 151 8.20 4.37 -18.05
N SER A 152 7.77 5.33 -18.88
CA SER A 152 7.12 6.55 -18.38
C SER A 152 5.70 6.30 -17.84
N LEU A 153 5.10 5.16 -18.16
CA LEU A 153 3.77 4.76 -17.68
C LEU A 153 3.81 3.97 -16.36
N GLU A 154 4.97 3.46 -15.96
CA GLU A 154 5.16 2.66 -14.74
C GLU A 154 6.24 3.28 -13.85
N THR A 155 5.85 4.26 -13.05
CA THR A 155 6.77 5.01 -12.18
C THR A 155 7.17 4.25 -10.90
N GLU A 156 6.44 3.19 -10.55
CA GLU A 156 6.59 2.49 -9.28
C GLU A 156 7.13 1.07 -9.45
N THR A 157 8.05 0.67 -8.56
CA THR A 157 8.56 -0.71 -8.51
C THR A 157 7.44 -1.66 -8.08
N ILE A 158 6.98 -2.51 -8.99
CA ILE A 158 5.97 -3.54 -8.71
C ILE A 158 6.61 -4.71 -7.94
N VAL A 159 5.98 -5.11 -6.83
CA VAL A 159 6.40 -6.25 -6.00
C VAL A 159 5.49 -7.45 -6.24
N CYS A 160 4.17 -7.23 -6.29
CA CYS A 160 3.21 -8.27 -6.60
C CYS A 160 2.63 -8.02 -7.99
N GLU A 161 3.07 -8.78 -8.99
CA GLU A 161 2.55 -8.65 -10.36
C GLU A 161 1.09 -9.07 -10.47
N CYS A 162 0.67 -10.15 -9.80
CA CYS A 162 -0.71 -10.64 -9.86
C CYS A 162 -1.72 -9.64 -9.28
N GLY A 163 -1.35 -8.93 -8.21
CA GLY A 163 -2.17 -7.88 -7.62
C GLY A 163 -1.86 -6.48 -8.14
N ARG A 164 -0.87 -6.34 -9.03
CA ARG A 164 -0.25 -5.07 -9.46
C ARG A 164 0.01 -4.11 -8.29
N VAL A 165 0.59 -4.64 -7.21
CA VAL A 165 0.90 -3.87 -6.00
C VAL A 165 2.37 -3.45 -5.99
N SER A 166 2.60 -2.16 -5.83
CA SER A 166 3.93 -1.57 -5.75
C SER A 166 4.59 -1.67 -4.38
N LEU A 167 5.91 -1.52 -4.36
CA LEU A 167 6.70 -1.43 -3.15
C LEU A 167 6.26 -0.25 -2.27
N GLY A 168 5.94 0.89 -2.89
CA GLY A 168 5.43 2.08 -2.20
C GLY A 168 4.13 1.79 -1.47
N THR A 169 3.13 1.28 -2.19
CA THR A 169 1.83 0.88 -1.62
C THR A 169 1.98 -0.07 -0.42
N ILE A 170 2.89 -1.07 -0.51
CA ILE A 170 3.13 -2.02 0.58
C ILE A 170 3.75 -1.31 1.79
N LYS A 171 4.78 -0.48 1.57
CA LYS A 171 5.43 0.28 2.65
C LYS A 171 4.45 1.23 3.33
N ASP A 172 3.64 1.95 2.55
CA ASP A 172 2.65 2.88 3.08
C ASP A 172 1.59 2.15 3.90
N ALA A 173 1.08 1.01 3.41
CA ALA A 173 0.13 0.19 4.16
C ALA A 173 0.71 -0.29 5.50
N ILE A 174 1.97 -0.76 5.52
CA ILE A 174 2.67 -1.17 6.75
C ILE A 174 2.77 -0.01 7.73
N ARG A 175 3.17 1.17 7.25
CA ARG A 175 3.42 2.35 8.09
C ARG A 175 2.13 2.96 8.64
N LEU A 176 1.12 3.16 7.77
CA LEU A 176 -0.15 3.79 8.14
C LEU A 176 -0.97 2.94 9.11
N ASN A 177 -0.83 1.61 9.05
CA ASN A 177 -1.66 0.69 9.83
C ASN A 177 -0.86 -0.12 10.88
N ASP A 178 0.44 0.16 11.08
CA ASP A 178 1.36 -0.61 11.94
C ASP A 178 1.28 -2.14 11.72
N LEU A 179 1.26 -2.58 10.46
CA LEU A 179 1.07 -3.99 10.12
C LEU A 179 2.24 -4.84 10.64
N LYS A 180 1.94 -6.02 11.20
CA LYS A 180 2.93 -6.88 11.89
C LYS A 180 3.13 -8.25 11.24
N SER A 181 2.24 -8.64 10.35
CA SER A 181 2.27 -9.94 9.68
C SER A 181 2.11 -9.79 8.17
N VAL A 182 2.55 -10.80 7.42
CA VAL A 182 2.40 -10.81 5.96
C VAL A 182 0.93 -11.03 5.58
N GLU A 183 0.18 -11.72 6.43
CA GLU A 183 -1.26 -11.90 6.33
C GLU A 183 -1.97 -10.54 6.38
N ASP A 184 -1.57 -9.64 7.29
CA ASP A 184 -2.11 -8.29 7.35
C ASP A 184 -1.75 -7.49 6.09
N VAL A 185 -0.48 -7.55 5.66
CA VAL A 185 -0.04 -6.90 4.41
C VAL A 185 -0.89 -7.39 3.24
N THR A 186 -1.14 -8.68 3.15
CA THR A 186 -2.00 -9.30 2.13
C THR A 186 -3.43 -8.81 2.24
N HIS A 187 -3.99 -8.73 3.44
CA HIS A 187 -5.36 -8.28 3.65
C HIS A 187 -5.58 -6.84 3.16
N TYR A 188 -4.68 -5.92 3.54
CA TYR A 188 -4.78 -4.50 3.23
C TYR A 188 -4.42 -4.18 1.78
N THR A 189 -3.37 -4.82 1.24
CA THR A 189 -2.83 -4.46 -0.08
C THR A 189 -3.25 -5.42 -1.20
N LYS A 190 -3.77 -6.60 -0.84
CA LYS A 190 -3.99 -7.76 -1.74
C LYS A 190 -2.72 -8.39 -2.30
N ALA A 191 -1.53 -7.85 -2.00
CA ALA A 191 -0.26 -8.45 -2.40
C ALA A 191 -0.11 -9.84 -1.79
N GLY A 192 0.30 -10.83 -2.59
CA GLY A 192 0.48 -12.20 -2.10
C GLY A 192 -0.80 -13.01 -1.93
N GLY A 193 -1.99 -12.42 -2.13
CA GLY A 193 -3.28 -13.12 -1.97
C GLY A 193 -3.59 -14.15 -3.08
N PHE A 194 -2.89 -14.08 -4.21
CA PHE A 194 -3.13 -14.92 -5.38
C PHE A 194 -2.08 -16.05 -5.49
N CYS A 195 -1.05 -15.87 -6.33
CA CYS A 195 -0.03 -16.89 -6.56
C CYS A 195 0.94 -17.08 -5.39
N LYS A 196 0.94 -16.21 -4.37
CA LYS A 196 1.88 -16.24 -3.23
C LYS A 196 3.37 -16.14 -3.58
N SER A 197 3.78 -15.97 -4.85
CA SER A 197 5.20 -15.89 -5.25
C SER A 197 5.98 -14.77 -4.57
N CYS A 198 5.34 -13.63 -4.28
CA CYS A 198 5.96 -12.50 -3.62
C CYS A 198 5.97 -12.62 -2.08
N VAL A 199 5.36 -13.65 -1.48
CA VAL A 199 5.25 -13.77 -0.02
C VAL A 199 6.61 -14.03 0.62
N ALA A 200 7.30 -15.09 0.19
CA ALA A 200 8.59 -15.53 0.70
C ALA A 200 9.38 -16.31 -0.39
N PRO A 201 10.70 -16.48 -0.24
CA PRO A 201 11.49 -17.35 -1.11
C PRO A 201 10.92 -18.77 -1.19
N GLY A 202 10.99 -19.38 -2.37
CA GLY A 202 10.45 -20.73 -2.61
C GLY A 202 8.99 -20.80 -3.06
N GLY A 203 8.37 -19.65 -3.39
CA GLY A 203 7.09 -19.60 -4.10
C GLY A 203 7.15 -20.13 -5.54
N HIS A 204 6.04 -20.02 -6.28
CA HIS A 204 5.92 -20.55 -7.65
C HIS A 204 6.97 -20.00 -8.62
N GLU A 205 7.45 -18.77 -8.40
CA GLU A 205 8.58 -18.21 -9.13
C GLU A 205 9.49 -17.38 -8.21
N LYS A 206 10.74 -17.17 -8.63
CA LYS A 206 11.67 -16.31 -7.91
C LYS A 206 11.29 -14.84 -8.09
N ARG A 207 11.36 -14.06 -7.00
CA ARG A 207 11.03 -12.64 -6.99
C ARG A 207 12.21 -11.84 -6.44
N ARG A 208 12.35 -10.59 -6.92
CA ARG A 208 13.39 -9.66 -6.45
C ARG A 208 13.12 -9.18 -5.02
N TYR A 209 11.85 -8.98 -4.69
CA TYR A 209 11.40 -8.53 -3.37
C TYR A 209 10.37 -9.51 -2.82
N TYR A 210 10.43 -9.76 -1.52
CA TYR A 210 9.47 -10.58 -0.80
C TYR A 210 8.78 -9.79 0.31
N LEU A 211 7.50 -10.08 0.55
CA LEU A 211 6.69 -9.40 1.57
C LEU A 211 7.29 -9.59 2.96
N VAL A 212 7.84 -10.78 3.26
CA VAL A 212 8.55 -11.03 4.53
C VAL A 212 9.72 -10.08 4.75
N ASP A 213 10.50 -9.80 3.71
CA ASP A 213 11.66 -8.92 3.79
C ASP A 213 11.22 -7.45 3.86
N ILE A 214 10.27 -7.03 3.01
CA ILE A 214 9.75 -5.67 3.01
C ILE A 214 9.13 -5.33 4.37
N LEU A 215 8.35 -6.24 4.96
CA LEU A 215 7.74 -6.07 6.26
C LEU A 215 8.79 -5.93 7.35
N ARG A 216 9.77 -6.85 7.40
CA ARG A 216 10.88 -6.80 8.36
C ARG A 216 11.62 -5.47 8.27
N ASP A 217 12.02 -5.09 7.07
CA ASP A 217 12.88 -3.93 6.84
C ASP A 217 12.13 -2.63 7.12
N THR A 218 10.87 -2.51 6.66
CA THR A 218 10.02 -1.32 6.93
C THR A 218 9.75 -1.16 8.42
N ARG A 219 9.46 -2.26 9.15
CA ARG A 219 9.27 -2.19 10.61
C ARG A 219 10.56 -1.84 11.34
N ALA A 220 11.70 -2.34 10.89
CA ALA A 220 13.00 -1.97 11.45
C ALA A 220 13.31 -0.48 11.23
N GLU A 221 12.98 0.07 10.06
CA GLU A 221 13.04 1.50 9.77
C GLU A 221 12.14 2.30 10.71
N MET A 222 10.86 1.92 10.85
CA MET A 222 9.91 2.57 11.77
C MET A 222 10.39 2.53 13.23
N ALA A 223 10.97 1.42 13.67
CA ALA A 223 11.53 1.30 15.01
C ALA A 223 12.73 2.23 15.23
N LYS A 224 13.65 2.32 14.25
CA LYS A 224 14.78 3.26 14.28
C LYS A 224 14.31 4.71 14.28
N GLU A 225 13.30 5.05 13.50
CA GLU A 225 12.71 6.39 13.48
C GLU A 225 12.06 6.73 14.81
N LYS A 226 11.32 5.79 15.41
CA LYS A 226 10.72 5.96 16.75
C LYS A 226 11.79 6.09 17.82
N MET A 227 12.88 5.33 17.72
CA MET A 227 14.04 5.47 18.60
C MET A 227 14.73 6.82 18.43
N ARG A 228 14.93 7.31 17.20
CA ARG A 228 15.49 8.66 16.94
C ARG A 228 14.56 9.78 17.41
N ALA A 229 13.25 9.61 17.22
CA ALA A 229 12.24 10.54 17.72
C ALA A 229 12.16 10.52 19.26
N GLY A 230 12.43 9.38 19.90
CA GLY A 230 12.53 9.23 21.35
C GLY A 230 13.92 9.50 21.95
N SER A 231 14.96 9.57 21.13
CA SER A 231 16.36 9.83 21.51
C SER A 231 16.81 11.24 21.19
N THR A 232 15.89 12.12 20.81
CA THR A 232 16.13 13.53 21.09
C THR A 232 16.06 13.65 22.60
N SER A 233 17.23 13.56 23.25
CA SER A 233 17.53 14.50 24.31
C SER A 233 17.48 15.90 23.68
N ASP A 234 16.28 16.34 23.32
CA ASP A 234 16.02 17.73 23.00
C ASP A 234 16.44 18.42 24.29
N ASP A 235 17.51 19.21 24.23
CA ASP A 235 17.77 20.19 25.26
C ASP A 235 16.45 20.92 25.50
N PHE A 236 15.95 20.94 26.74
CA PHE A 236 14.63 21.50 27.05
C PHE A 236 14.52 22.93 26.48
N ALA A 237 15.66 23.64 26.38
CA ALA A 237 15.81 24.92 25.72
C ALA A 237 15.35 24.95 24.24
N SER A 238 15.67 23.91 23.46
CA SER A 238 15.41 23.85 22.02
C SER A 238 14.05 23.25 21.64
N MET A 239 13.26 22.80 22.62
CA MET A 239 11.93 22.26 22.38
C MET A 239 10.93 23.34 21.96
N THR A 240 9.98 22.99 21.10
CA THR A 240 8.80 23.84 20.85
C THR A 240 7.93 23.93 22.10
N LEU A 241 7.14 25.00 22.25
CA LEU A 241 6.30 25.23 23.43
C LEU A 241 5.41 24.02 23.79
N VAL A 242 4.77 23.41 22.78
CA VAL A 242 3.93 22.22 22.96
C VAL A 242 4.73 21.00 23.47
N ARG A 243 5.98 20.84 23.02
CA ARG A 243 6.86 19.77 23.51
C ARG A 243 7.34 20.04 24.94
N LYS A 244 7.68 21.29 25.26
CA LYS A 244 8.02 21.71 26.64
C LYS A 244 6.87 21.40 27.60
N MET A 245 5.64 21.76 27.25
CA MET A 245 4.46 21.46 28.07
C MET A 245 4.30 19.95 28.31
N LYS A 246 4.40 19.12 27.26
CA LYS A 246 4.33 17.66 27.41
C LYS A 246 5.47 17.08 28.26
N ALA A 247 6.67 17.62 28.14
CA ALA A 247 7.81 17.19 28.93
C ALA A 247 7.63 17.53 30.41
N VAL A 248 7.14 18.74 30.72
CA VAL A 248 6.80 19.16 32.09
C VAL A 248 5.68 18.29 32.66
N GLU A 249 4.61 18.07 31.90
CA GLU A 249 3.46 17.25 32.33
C GLU A 249 3.90 15.84 32.71
N LYS A 250 4.73 15.22 31.87
CA LYS A 250 5.30 13.90 32.14
C LYS A 250 6.12 13.87 33.43
N VAL A 251 6.92 14.90 33.70
CA VAL A 251 7.70 14.97 34.96
C VAL A 251 6.79 15.16 36.16
N LEU A 252 5.71 15.95 36.03
CA LEU A 252 4.72 16.12 37.10
C LEU A 252 4.04 14.78 37.43
N ASP A 253 3.61 14.02 36.42
CA ASP A 253 3.00 12.69 36.59
C ASP A 253 3.95 11.70 37.26
N GLU A 254 5.17 11.58 36.75
CA GLU A 254 6.11 10.53 37.18
C GLU A 254 6.75 10.81 38.54
N ALA A 255 6.89 12.09 38.93
CA ALA A 255 7.73 12.47 40.07
C ALA A 255 7.07 13.40 41.10
N VAL A 256 5.95 14.07 40.78
CA VAL A 256 5.35 15.08 41.67
C VAL A 256 3.98 14.65 42.16
N ARG A 257 3.05 14.33 41.26
CA ARG A 257 1.64 14.03 41.61
C ARG A 257 1.53 12.86 42.57
N GLY A 258 2.31 11.80 42.36
CA GLY A 258 2.36 10.66 43.28
C GLY A 258 2.80 11.05 44.70
N MET A 259 3.69 12.03 44.85
CA MET A 259 4.13 12.53 46.15
C MET A 259 3.05 13.38 46.83
N LEU A 260 2.37 14.26 46.07
CA LEU A 260 1.32 15.13 46.61
C LEU A 260 0.04 14.34 46.95
N ALA A 261 -0.28 13.32 46.16
CA ALA A 261 -1.44 12.47 46.37
C ALA A 261 -1.39 11.72 47.70
N ALA A 262 -0.19 11.38 48.19
CA ALA A 262 -0.01 10.77 49.51
C ALA A 262 -0.51 11.66 50.66
N ASP A 263 -0.45 12.98 50.48
CA ASP A 263 -0.95 13.99 51.41
C ASP A 263 -2.36 14.51 51.03
N GLY A 264 -3.03 13.86 50.08
CA GLY A 264 -4.37 14.24 49.60
C GLY A 264 -4.40 15.50 48.74
N GLY A 265 -3.27 15.91 48.19
CA GLY A 265 -3.13 17.06 47.29
C GLY A 265 -2.82 16.67 45.85
N ASP A 266 -2.89 17.64 44.95
CA ASP A 266 -2.52 17.46 43.54
C ASP A 266 -2.06 18.78 42.91
N VAL A 267 -1.48 18.71 41.72
CA VAL A 267 -1.00 19.86 40.94
C VAL A 267 -1.28 19.68 39.45
N GLU A 268 -1.70 20.77 38.82
CA GLU A 268 -1.97 20.84 37.38
C GLU A 268 -1.09 21.90 36.72
N LEU A 269 -0.59 21.61 35.52
CA LEU A 269 0.10 22.59 34.69
C LEU A 269 -0.94 23.48 34.00
N VAL A 270 -0.85 24.79 34.23
CA VAL A 270 -1.76 25.78 33.62
C VAL A 270 -1.15 26.40 32.38
N ASP A 271 0.10 26.84 32.46
CA ASP A 271 0.77 27.55 31.36
C ASP A 271 2.30 27.44 31.47
N LEU A 272 2.98 27.76 30.38
CA LEU A 272 4.44 27.79 30.31
C LEU A 272 4.89 28.98 29.47
N LYS A 273 5.82 29.78 30.00
CA LYS A 273 6.36 30.96 29.30
C LYS A 273 7.87 30.92 29.24
N ASP A 274 8.40 31.12 28.04
CA ASP A 274 9.84 31.34 27.82
C ASP A 274 10.22 32.76 28.27
N THR A 275 11.28 32.86 29.07
CA THR A 275 11.84 34.11 29.57
C THR A 275 13.33 34.20 29.24
N PRO A 276 13.94 35.40 29.28
CA PRO A 276 15.39 35.55 29.07
C PRO A 276 16.25 34.78 30.09
N GLU A 277 15.70 34.46 31.26
CA GLU A 277 16.41 33.80 32.37
C GLU A 277 16.13 32.28 32.45
N GLY A 278 15.26 31.75 31.58
CA GLY A 278 14.82 30.35 31.61
C GLY A 278 13.33 30.20 31.27
N VAL A 279 12.66 29.24 31.90
CA VAL A 279 11.23 28.98 31.68
C VAL A 279 10.43 29.17 32.97
N GLU A 280 9.36 29.95 32.88
CA GLU A 280 8.35 30.07 33.94
C GLU A 280 7.22 29.07 33.70
N ILE A 281 6.94 28.25 34.71
CA ILE A 281 5.90 27.21 34.68
C ILE A 281 4.82 27.61 35.67
N TYR A 282 3.61 27.80 35.18
CA TYR A 282 2.46 28.21 35.96
C TYR A 282 1.66 26.97 36.35
N ILE A 283 1.45 26.75 37.65
CA ILE A 283 0.78 25.57 38.19
C ILE A 283 -0.40 25.95 39.08
N SER A 284 -1.44 25.12 39.08
CA SER A 284 -2.59 25.25 39.98
C SER A 284 -2.60 24.10 40.98
N TYR A 285 -2.71 24.42 42.28
CA TYR A 285 -2.85 23.42 43.33
C TYR A 285 -4.29 22.97 43.51
N HIS A 286 -4.46 21.66 43.65
CA HIS A 286 -5.74 21.01 43.90
C HIS A 286 -5.70 20.15 45.18
N GLY A 287 -6.88 19.77 45.67
CA GLY A 287 -7.02 19.00 46.91
C GLY A 287 -6.47 19.73 48.15
N ALA A 288 -5.83 18.98 49.04
CA ALA A 288 -5.26 19.51 50.28
C ALA A 288 -4.17 20.58 50.05
N CYS A 289 -3.52 20.60 48.87
CA CYS A 289 -2.48 21.57 48.55
C CYS A 289 -3.01 23.00 48.39
N ARG A 290 -4.30 23.22 48.05
CA ARG A 290 -4.84 24.57 47.79
C ARG A 290 -4.79 25.51 49.00
N GLY A 291 -4.92 24.97 50.21
CA GLY A 291 -4.92 25.74 51.46
C GLY A 291 -3.78 25.41 52.41
N CYS A 292 -2.81 24.60 51.98
CA CYS A 292 -1.72 24.16 52.84
C CYS A 292 -0.69 25.29 53.03
N PRO A 293 -0.35 25.67 54.28
CA PRO A 293 0.65 26.72 54.54
C PRO A 293 2.02 26.42 53.93
N SER A 294 2.36 25.13 53.81
CA SER A 294 3.61 24.67 53.21
C SER A 294 3.60 24.68 51.68
N ALA A 295 2.43 24.81 51.04
CA ALA A 295 2.30 24.75 49.58
C ALA A 295 3.03 25.92 48.91
N GLY A 296 2.91 27.13 49.45
CA GLY A 296 3.51 28.35 48.87
C GLY A 296 5.03 28.47 49.05
N ALA A 297 5.68 27.56 49.80
CA ALA A 297 7.11 27.62 50.04
C ALA A 297 7.78 26.25 49.89
N GLY A 298 7.58 25.34 50.84
CA GLY A 298 8.28 24.05 50.87
C GLY A 298 7.92 23.14 49.70
N THR A 299 6.62 22.99 49.43
CA THR A 299 6.14 22.16 48.31
C THR A 299 6.53 22.78 46.97
N LEU A 300 6.36 24.10 46.81
CA LEU A 300 6.75 24.82 45.61
C LEU A 300 8.25 24.65 45.29
N ALA A 301 9.12 24.82 46.28
CA ALA A 301 10.56 24.62 46.13
C ALA A 301 10.93 23.17 45.77
N SER A 302 10.19 22.19 46.30
CA SER A 302 10.39 20.77 45.95
C SER A 302 10.03 20.50 44.48
N ILE A 303 8.88 20.99 44.02
CA ILE A 303 8.43 20.86 42.63
C ILE A 303 9.42 21.52 41.68
N GLU A 304 9.83 22.76 41.98
CA GLU A 304 10.83 23.48 41.20
C GLU A 304 12.15 22.73 41.14
N GLY A 305 12.62 22.17 42.27
CA GLY A 305 13.83 21.38 42.33
C GLY A 305 13.76 20.09 41.50
N VAL A 306 12.62 19.39 41.51
CA VAL A 306 12.41 18.18 40.69
C VAL A 306 12.44 18.53 39.20
N LEU A 307 11.73 19.58 38.80
CA LEU A 307 11.68 20.04 37.40
C LEU A 307 13.06 20.45 36.89
N ARG A 308 13.81 21.27 37.67
CA ARG A 308 15.19 21.66 37.32
C ARG A 308 16.11 20.46 37.13
N ARG A 309 16.04 19.46 38.03
CA ARG A 309 16.89 18.26 37.95
C ARG A 309 16.53 17.35 36.78
N LYS A 310 15.24 17.19 36.47
CA LYS A 310 14.77 16.25 35.44
C LYS A 310 14.83 16.83 34.04
N LEU A 311 14.66 18.14 33.91
CA LEU A 311 14.66 18.84 32.62
C LEU A 311 16.00 19.55 32.33
N SER A 312 16.93 19.56 33.29
CA SER A 312 18.27 20.15 33.18
C SER A 312 18.26 21.59 32.66
N HIS A 313 17.27 22.39 33.05
CA HIS A 313 17.05 23.75 32.56
C HIS A 313 16.70 24.72 33.70
N PRO A 314 17.06 26.02 33.60
CA PRO A 314 16.61 27.04 34.54
C PRO A 314 15.08 27.16 34.49
N ILE A 315 14.42 26.73 35.56
CA ILE A 315 12.97 26.72 35.68
C ILE A 315 12.56 27.48 36.93
N LYS A 316 11.51 28.28 36.82
CA LYS A 316 10.86 28.95 37.95
C LYS A 316 9.39 28.56 37.98
N VAL A 317 8.92 28.07 39.11
CA VAL A 317 7.53 27.61 39.24
C VAL A 317 6.69 28.69 39.92
N VAL A 318 5.56 29.05 39.32
CA VAL A 318 4.66 30.10 39.80
C VAL A 318 3.30 29.48 40.08
N PRO A 319 2.84 29.46 41.35
CA PRO A 319 1.48 29.03 41.64
C PRO A 319 0.47 30.10 41.21
N VAL A 320 -0.65 29.70 40.59
CA VAL A 320 -1.75 30.57 40.16
C VAL A 320 -3.08 30.21 40.83
#